data_AF-A0A960PWZ1-F1
#
_entry.id   AF-A0A960PWZ1-F1
#
_cell.length_a   1.000
_cell.length_b   1.000
_cell.length_c   1.000
_cell.angle_alpha   90.00
_cell.angle_beta   90.00
_cell.angle_gamma   90.00
#
_symmetry.space_group_name_H-M   'P 1'
#
loop_
_entity.id
_entity.type
_entity.pdbx_description
1 polymer ?
#
loop_
_entity_poly.entity_id
_entity_poly.type
_entity_poly.pdbx_seq_one_letter_code
_entity_poly.pdbx_strand_id
1 'polypeptide(L)'
;MVDERTAAEPDPALASRVRRGDRRALARAITLVESTRDDHRGEATALVDALLPSAGGAVRIGISGPPGVGKSTFIEAFGTYLTGEGHQVAVLAVDPSSSRSGGSILGDKTRMERLARDPSAFIRPSPAGTELGGVARRTREALLLCEAAGFDVVIVETVGVGQSELAVADLVDVFVLLASPSGGDDLQGIKRGIMELADVVVV
;
A
#
# COMPACT_ATOMS: atom_id res chain seq x y z
N MET A 1 -7.71 29.11 -29.35
CA MET A 1 -8.45 29.38 -28.11
C MET A 1 -8.21 28.17 -27.22
N VAL A 2 -7.32 28.32 -26.25
CA VAL A 2 -6.87 27.23 -25.38
C VAL A 2 -7.95 27.05 -24.32
N ASP A 3 -8.47 25.83 -24.19
CA ASP A 3 -9.47 25.41 -23.23
C ASP A 3 -8.86 25.47 -21.81
N GLU A 4 -9.18 26.52 -21.06
CA GLU A 4 -8.89 26.65 -19.63
C GLU A 4 -9.74 25.63 -18.87
N ARG A 5 -9.25 24.39 -18.81
CA ARG A 5 -9.74 23.41 -17.84
C ARG A 5 -9.42 23.94 -16.45
N THR A 6 -10.42 24.50 -15.79
CA THR A 6 -10.38 24.86 -14.38
C THR A 6 -9.83 23.67 -13.60
N ALA A 7 -8.66 23.83 -12.98
CA ALA A 7 -8.13 22.84 -12.06
C ALA A 7 -9.21 22.60 -11.00
N ALA A 8 -9.70 21.36 -10.89
CA ALA A 8 -10.70 21.01 -9.90
C ALA A 8 -10.11 21.32 -8.52
N GLU A 9 -10.72 22.26 -7.78
CA GLU A 9 -10.31 22.52 -6.40
C GLU A 9 -10.58 21.28 -5.55
N PRO A 10 -9.64 20.89 -4.67
CA PRO A 10 -9.79 19.70 -3.84
C PRO A 10 -10.94 19.93 -2.86
N ASP A 11 -11.79 18.92 -2.63
CA ASP A 11 -12.82 18.99 -1.57
C ASP A 11 -12.13 19.27 -0.22
N PRO A 12 -12.20 20.51 0.31
CA PRO A 12 -11.45 20.89 1.51
C PRO A 12 -11.93 20.10 2.73
N ALA A 13 -13.19 19.65 2.70
CA ALA A 13 -13.76 18.81 3.73
C ALA A 13 -13.13 17.40 3.72
N LEU A 14 -12.83 16.85 2.54
CA LEU A 14 -12.17 15.55 2.41
C LEU A 14 -10.74 15.61 2.97
N ALA A 15 -9.92 16.58 2.53
CA ALA A 15 -8.55 16.74 3.02
C ALA A 15 -8.51 16.93 4.55
N SER A 16 -9.37 17.81 5.09
CA SER A 16 -9.46 18.05 6.53
C SER A 16 -9.90 16.81 7.32
N ARG A 17 -10.77 15.96 6.77
CA ARG A 17 -11.16 14.70 7.41
C ARG A 17 -10.05 13.66 7.37
N VAL A 18 -9.30 13.57 6.27
CA VAL A 18 -8.11 12.70 6.18
C VAL A 18 -7.10 13.07 7.27
N ARG A 19 -6.74 14.36 7.40
CA ARG A 19 -5.82 14.84 8.46
C ARG A 19 -6.28 14.55 9.90
N ARG A 20 -7.58 14.33 10.10
CA ARG A 20 -8.15 14.00 11.41
C ARG A 20 -8.25 12.48 11.64
N GLY A 21 -7.64 11.67 10.78
CA GLY A 21 -7.65 10.21 10.90
C GLY A 21 -8.99 9.56 10.54
N ASP A 22 -9.88 10.25 9.81
CA ASP A 22 -11.16 9.65 9.41
C ASP A 22 -10.93 8.53 8.38
N ARG A 23 -11.07 7.28 8.85
CA ARG A 23 -10.85 6.07 8.05
C ARG A 23 -11.73 5.99 6.80
N ARG A 24 -12.96 6.52 6.84
CA ARG A 24 -13.85 6.54 5.66
C ARG A 24 -13.39 7.59 4.65
N ALA A 25 -12.94 8.74 5.14
CA ALA A 25 -12.35 9.77 4.29
C ALA A 25 -11.06 9.26 3.62
N LEU A 26 -10.18 8.59 4.37
CA LEU A 26 -8.97 7.97 3.83
C LEU A 26 -9.30 6.94 2.73
N ALA A 27 -10.24 6.03 2.99
CA ALA A 27 -10.66 5.05 1.98
C ALA A 27 -11.22 5.71 0.70
N ARG A 28 -11.97 6.81 0.83
CA ARG A 28 -12.46 7.59 -0.32
C ARG A 28 -11.33 8.30 -1.06
N ALA A 29 -10.40 8.92 -0.34
CA ALA A 29 -9.22 9.57 -0.91
C ALA A 29 -8.37 8.58 -1.71
N ILE A 30 -8.13 7.38 -1.15
CA ILE A 30 -7.40 6.31 -1.85
C ILE A 30 -8.17 5.85 -3.10
N THR A 31 -9.49 5.70 -3.01
CA THR A 31 -10.32 5.33 -4.17
C THR A 31 -10.25 6.40 -5.27
N LEU A 32 -10.16 7.68 -4.90
CA LEU A 32 -10.04 8.80 -5.84
C LEU A 32 -8.73 8.73 -6.63
N VAL A 33 -7.58 8.53 -5.95
CA VAL A 33 -6.26 8.43 -6.60
C VAL A 33 -6.10 7.16 -7.44
N GLU A 34 -6.80 6.09 -7.06
CA GLU A 34 -6.82 4.83 -7.81
C GLU A 34 -7.72 4.86 -9.05
N SER A 35 -8.63 5.84 -9.15
CA SER A 35 -9.59 5.97 -10.25
C SER A 35 -8.88 6.07 -11.61
N THR A 36 -9.47 5.42 -12.62
CA THR A 36 -9.06 5.55 -14.03
C THR A 36 -9.84 6.64 -14.77
N ARG A 37 -10.86 7.24 -14.13
CA ARG A 37 -11.69 8.25 -14.78
C ARG A 37 -10.95 9.59 -14.88
N ASP A 38 -11.01 10.21 -16.04
CA ASP A 38 -10.26 11.44 -16.31
C ASP A 38 -10.75 12.64 -15.50
N ASP A 39 -12.04 12.68 -15.17
CA ASP A 39 -12.65 13.72 -14.31
C ASP A 39 -12.14 13.66 -12.87
N HIS A 40 -11.72 12.49 -12.38
CA HIS A 40 -11.17 12.33 -11.04
C HIS A 40 -9.69 12.76 -10.93
N ARG A 41 -8.95 12.82 -12.05
CA ARG A 41 -7.49 13.04 -12.03
C ARG A 41 -7.12 14.40 -11.43
N GLY A 42 -7.83 15.45 -11.80
CA GLY A 42 -7.56 16.81 -11.29
C GLY A 42 -7.81 16.91 -9.78
N GLU A 43 -8.94 16.36 -9.33
CA GLU A 43 -9.32 16.32 -7.92
C GLU A 43 -8.32 15.48 -7.09
N ALA A 44 -7.88 14.34 -7.63
CA ALA A 44 -6.88 13.48 -6.99
C ALA A 44 -5.55 14.20 -6.78
N THR A 45 -5.02 14.86 -7.81
CA THR A 45 -3.77 15.63 -7.72
C THR A 45 -3.89 16.73 -6.68
N ALA A 46 -4.95 17.53 -6.74
CA ALA A 46 -5.15 18.63 -5.81
C ALA A 46 -5.30 18.15 -4.36
N LEU A 47 -5.94 17.00 -4.13
CA LEU A 47 -6.06 16.39 -2.82
C LEU A 47 -4.71 15.93 -2.27
N VAL A 48 -3.89 15.28 -3.09
CA VAL A 48 -2.54 14.84 -2.71
C VAL A 48 -1.66 16.05 -2.38
N ASP A 49 -1.67 17.10 -3.23
CA ASP A 49 -0.90 18.33 -3.00
C ASP A 49 -1.30 19.02 -1.69
N ALA A 50 -2.60 19.06 -1.39
CA ALA A 50 -3.10 19.61 -0.14
C ALA A 50 -2.63 18.80 1.08
N LEU A 51 -2.46 17.48 0.96
CA LEU A 51 -2.09 16.59 2.06
C LEU A 51 -0.58 16.36 2.20
N LEU A 52 0.20 16.67 1.15
CA LEU A 52 1.65 16.48 1.10
C LEU A 52 2.41 17.08 2.31
N PRO A 53 2.08 18.28 2.83
CA PRO A 53 2.77 18.84 4.00
C PRO A 53 2.55 18.06 5.30
N SER A 54 1.57 17.16 5.34
CA SER A 54 1.27 16.29 6.49
C SER A 54 1.83 14.88 6.32
N ALA A 55 2.53 14.59 5.23
CA ALA A 55 3.11 13.30 4.91
C ALA A 55 4.63 13.25 5.21
N GLY A 56 5.23 12.07 5.12
CA GLY A 56 6.68 11.84 5.22
C GLY A 56 7.21 11.46 6.61
N GLY A 57 6.34 11.33 7.61
CA GLY A 57 6.74 11.00 8.99
C GLY A 57 6.70 9.51 9.35
N ALA A 58 6.21 8.64 8.46
CA ALA A 58 6.05 7.22 8.74
C ALA A 58 7.26 6.38 8.33
N VAL A 59 7.45 5.25 9.00
CA VAL A 59 8.34 4.18 8.53
C VAL A 59 7.60 3.35 7.49
N ARG A 60 8.17 3.25 6.29
CA ARG A 60 7.60 2.48 5.17
C ARG A 60 8.31 1.14 5.06
N ILE A 61 7.55 0.05 5.13
CA ILE A 61 8.09 -1.32 5.11
C ILE A 61 7.50 -2.07 3.93
N GLY A 62 8.33 -2.47 2.96
CA GLY A 62 7.92 -3.38 1.90
C GLY A 62 8.03 -4.81 2.38
N ILE A 63 7.01 -5.64 2.14
CA ILE A 63 7.06 -7.06 2.46
C ILE A 63 6.74 -7.87 1.19
N SER A 64 7.67 -8.74 0.84
CA SER A 64 7.55 -9.65 -0.30
C SER A 64 7.93 -11.08 0.08
N GLY A 65 7.71 -12.01 -0.85
CA GLY A 65 7.97 -13.42 -0.67
C GLY A 65 7.03 -14.29 -1.51
N PRO A 66 7.41 -15.55 -1.78
CA PRO A 66 6.65 -16.42 -2.66
C PRO A 66 5.23 -16.70 -2.13
N PRO A 67 4.27 -17.07 -3.00
CA PRO A 67 2.96 -17.53 -2.56
C PRO A 67 3.09 -18.67 -1.54
N GLY A 68 2.33 -18.63 -0.45
CA GLY A 68 2.34 -19.67 0.58
C GLY A 68 3.42 -19.55 1.66
N VAL A 69 4.37 -18.61 1.57
CA VAL A 69 5.42 -18.41 2.60
C VAL A 69 4.90 -17.90 3.95
N GLY A 70 3.63 -17.53 4.04
CA GLY A 70 3.03 -17.01 5.27
C GLY A 70 3.01 -15.48 5.40
N LYS A 71 3.18 -14.72 4.31
CA LYS A 71 3.17 -13.23 4.33
C LYS A 71 2.01 -12.63 5.13
N SER A 72 0.76 -12.97 4.78
CA SER A 72 -0.40 -12.37 5.45
C SER A 72 -0.45 -12.72 6.95
N THR A 73 -0.01 -13.93 7.34
CA THR A 73 0.10 -14.32 8.75
C THR A 73 1.20 -13.54 9.47
N PHE A 74 2.35 -13.34 8.83
CA PHE A 74 3.43 -12.51 9.35
C PHE A 74 2.98 -11.05 9.51
N ILE A 75 2.34 -10.47 8.50
CA ILE A 75 1.84 -9.09 8.51
C ILE A 75 0.77 -8.92 9.60
N GLU A 76 -0.14 -9.87 9.76
CA GLU A 76 -1.13 -9.81 10.85
C GLU A 76 -0.44 -9.81 12.22
N ALA A 77 0.49 -10.73 12.46
CA ALA A 77 1.19 -10.84 13.73
C ALA A 77 2.04 -9.59 14.02
N PHE A 78 2.83 -9.14 13.04
CA PHE A 78 3.69 -7.98 13.15
C PHE A 78 2.89 -6.68 13.30
N GLY A 79 1.84 -6.49 12.49
CA GLY A 79 0.94 -5.35 12.60
C GLY A 79 0.23 -5.30 13.95
N THR A 80 -0.25 -6.45 14.45
CA THR A 80 -0.90 -6.52 15.77
C THR A 80 0.07 -6.23 16.90
N TYR A 81 1.32 -6.68 16.77
CA TYR A 81 2.38 -6.32 17.72
C TYR A 81 2.61 -4.81 17.73
N LEU A 82 2.77 -4.18 16.56
CA LEU A 82 2.99 -2.74 16.43
C LEU A 82 1.82 -1.91 16.99
N THR A 83 0.57 -2.30 16.71
CA THR A 83 -0.59 -1.60 17.30
C THR A 83 -0.66 -1.81 18.82
N GLY A 84 -0.23 -2.97 19.32
CA GLY A 84 -0.06 -3.23 20.75
C GLY A 84 0.97 -2.33 21.44
N GLU A 85 2.01 -1.94 20.70
CA GLU A 85 3.04 -0.97 21.14
C GLU A 85 2.58 0.50 20.97
N GLY A 86 1.36 0.73 20.46
CA GLY A 86 0.75 2.07 20.34
C GLY A 86 0.88 2.71 18.96
N HIS A 87 1.46 2.03 17.97
CA HIS A 87 1.58 2.55 16.60
C HIS A 87 0.23 2.55 15.85
N GLN A 88 0.11 3.46 14.88
CA GLN A 88 -0.97 3.50 13.91
C GLN A 88 -0.47 2.85 12.61
N VAL A 89 -0.98 1.66 12.29
CA VAL A 89 -0.45 0.82 11.22
C VAL A 89 -1.36 0.82 9.98
N ALA A 90 -0.84 1.21 8.83
CA ALA A 90 -1.52 1.00 7.55
C ALA A 90 -0.92 -0.19 6.80
N VAL A 91 -1.75 -1.00 6.15
CA VAL A 91 -1.33 -2.10 5.26
C VAL A 91 -1.93 -1.85 3.88
N LEU A 92 -1.07 -1.73 2.87
CA LEU A 92 -1.41 -1.53 1.47
C LEU A 92 -0.99 -2.76 0.68
N ALA A 93 -1.95 -3.51 0.15
CA ALA A 93 -1.65 -4.63 -0.73
C ALA A 93 -1.45 -4.15 -2.17
N VAL A 94 -0.47 -4.72 -2.87
CA VAL A 94 -0.10 -4.38 -4.25
C VAL A 94 -0.02 -5.67 -5.06
N ASP A 95 -1.01 -5.88 -5.93
CA ASP A 95 -1.12 -7.02 -6.83
C ASP A 95 -1.43 -6.55 -8.27
N PRO A 96 -0.44 -6.53 -9.17
CA PRO A 96 -0.67 -6.17 -10.57
C PRO A 96 -1.56 -7.18 -11.33
N SER A 97 -1.71 -8.40 -10.81
CA SER A 97 -2.55 -9.45 -11.41
C SER A 97 -4.03 -9.36 -11.03
N SER A 98 -4.36 -8.51 -10.05
CA SER A 98 -5.73 -8.29 -9.55
C SER A 98 -6.73 -7.81 -10.63
N SER A 99 -6.26 -7.35 -11.78
CA SER A 99 -7.09 -7.08 -12.97
C SER A 99 -7.79 -8.33 -13.54
N ARG A 100 -7.21 -9.53 -13.39
CA ARG A 100 -7.83 -10.79 -13.82
C ARG A 100 -8.93 -11.28 -12.87
N SER A 101 -8.86 -10.91 -11.59
CA SER A 101 -9.84 -11.31 -10.57
C SER A 101 -10.87 -10.22 -10.23
N GLY A 102 -10.71 -9.00 -10.75
CA GLY A 102 -11.61 -7.86 -10.46
C GLY A 102 -11.31 -7.14 -9.14
N GLY A 103 -10.11 -7.33 -8.58
CA GLY A 103 -9.71 -6.82 -7.26
C GLY A 103 -9.99 -7.83 -6.14
N SER A 104 -8.94 -8.21 -5.40
CA SER A 104 -9.05 -9.10 -4.22
C SER A 104 -9.50 -8.30 -2.99
N ILE A 105 -10.73 -7.80 -2.97
CA ILE A 105 -11.23 -7.05 -1.81
C ILE A 105 -11.38 -7.97 -0.57
N LEU A 106 -11.74 -9.24 -0.78
CA LEU A 106 -11.99 -10.19 0.31
C LEU A 106 -10.79 -11.07 0.66
N GLY A 107 -9.92 -11.42 -0.30
CA GLY A 107 -8.86 -12.41 -0.08
C GLY A 107 -7.81 -11.97 0.93
N ASP A 108 -7.52 -10.67 1.01
CA ASP A 108 -6.45 -10.14 1.87
C ASP A 108 -7.01 -9.77 3.26
N LYS A 109 -8.26 -9.28 3.32
CA LYS A 109 -8.94 -8.95 4.59
C LYS A 109 -9.39 -10.16 5.41
N THR A 110 -9.75 -11.28 4.77
CA THR A 110 -10.10 -12.52 5.50
C THR A 110 -8.87 -13.24 6.06
N ARG A 111 -7.67 -12.94 5.54
CA ARG A 111 -6.41 -13.52 6.03
C ARG A 111 -5.81 -12.80 7.24
N MET A 112 -6.23 -11.56 7.50
CA MET A 112 -5.74 -10.71 8.60
C MET A 112 -6.90 -10.29 9.52
N GLU A 113 -7.63 -11.26 10.07
CA GLU A 113 -8.87 -11.04 10.80
C GLU A 113 -8.76 -10.13 12.04
N ARG A 114 -7.67 -10.26 12.81
CA ARG A 114 -7.45 -9.49 14.03
C ARG A 114 -7.09 -8.05 13.67
N LEU A 115 -6.07 -7.89 12.81
CA LEU A 115 -5.60 -6.59 12.38
C LEU A 115 -6.68 -5.81 11.64
N ALA A 116 -7.52 -6.48 10.84
CA ALA A 116 -8.63 -5.83 10.14
C ALA A 116 -9.70 -5.21 11.07
N ARG A 117 -9.80 -5.69 12.32
CA ARG A 117 -10.74 -5.20 13.33
C ARG A 117 -10.10 -4.20 14.31
N ASP A 118 -8.79 -4.03 14.25
CA ASP A 118 -8.06 -3.13 15.13
C ASP A 118 -8.35 -1.65 14.76
N PRO A 119 -8.80 -0.81 15.71
CA PRO A 119 -9.05 0.61 15.44
C PRO A 119 -7.78 1.38 15.04
N SER A 120 -6.60 0.93 15.48
CA SER A 120 -5.29 1.50 15.16
C SER A 120 -4.71 0.99 13.84
N ALA A 121 -5.38 0.05 13.16
CA ALA A 121 -4.91 -0.49 11.89
C ALA A 121 -5.85 -0.19 10.72
N PHE A 122 -5.31 0.12 9.54
CA PHE A 122 -6.06 0.33 8.31
C PHE A 122 -5.55 -0.57 7.18
N ILE A 123 -6.43 -1.37 6.59
CA ILE A 123 -6.06 -2.30 5.51
C ILE A 123 -6.76 -1.90 4.21
N ARG A 124 -5.95 -1.56 3.20
CA ARG A 124 -6.38 -1.31 1.82
C ARG A 124 -5.98 -2.49 0.93
N PRO A 125 -6.94 -3.25 0.38
CA PRO A 125 -6.65 -4.31 -0.58
C PRO A 125 -6.17 -3.72 -1.92
N SER A 126 -5.53 -4.54 -2.75
CA SER A 126 -4.95 -4.06 -4.01
C SER A 126 -6.00 -3.43 -4.94
N PRO A 127 -5.70 -2.27 -5.55
CA PRO A 127 -6.55 -1.70 -6.59
C PRO A 127 -6.60 -2.62 -7.81
N ALA A 128 -7.73 -2.64 -8.49
CA ALA A 128 -7.85 -3.26 -9.82
C ALA A 128 -7.18 -2.36 -10.88
N GLY A 129 -6.28 -2.91 -11.71
CA GLY A 129 -5.65 -2.15 -12.80
C GLY A 129 -4.62 -2.95 -13.60
N THR A 130 -4.43 -2.58 -14.87
CA THR A 130 -3.71 -3.38 -15.89
C THR A 130 -2.25 -2.97 -16.12
N GLU A 131 -1.78 -1.86 -15.55
CA GLU A 131 -0.46 -1.29 -15.86
C GLU A 131 0.41 -1.08 -14.62
N LEU A 132 1.60 -1.71 -14.61
CA LEU A 132 2.60 -1.62 -13.53
C LEU A 132 2.97 -0.18 -13.18
N GLY A 133 3.12 0.70 -14.17
CA GLY A 133 3.43 2.12 -13.95
C GLY A 133 2.30 2.88 -13.23
N GLY A 134 1.04 2.50 -13.51
CA GLY A 134 -0.12 3.03 -12.79
C GLY A 134 -0.18 2.55 -11.34
N VAL A 135 0.22 1.30 -11.08
CA VAL A 135 0.26 0.71 -9.74
C VAL A 135 1.27 1.44 -8.86
N ALA A 136 2.52 1.63 -9.31
CA ALA A 136 3.55 2.31 -8.53
C ALA A 136 3.15 3.74 -8.12
N ARG A 137 2.60 4.53 -9.07
CA ARG A 137 2.11 5.88 -8.79
C ARG A 137 1.00 5.88 -7.75
N ARG A 138 0.00 5.02 -7.91
CA ARG A 138 -1.14 4.91 -6.98
C ARG A 138 -0.70 4.46 -5.59
N THR A 139 0.24 3.52 -5.50
CA THR A 139 0.83 3.08 -4.23
C THR A 139 1.55 4.23 -3.54
N ARG A 140 2.35 5.02 -4.28
CA ARG A 140 3.01 6.22 -3.74
C ARG A 140 1.99 7.23 -3.18
N GLU A 141 0.93 7.50 -3.92
CA GLU A 141 -0.13 8.41 -3.47
C GLU A 141 -0.89 7.85 -2.26
N ALA A 142 -1.20 6.55 -2.23
CA ALA A 142 -1.84 5.90 -1.09
C ALA A 142 -0.96 5.92 0.17
N LEU A 143 0.35 5.72 0.04
CA LEU A 143 1.34 5.88 1.12
C LEU A 143 1.24 7.28 1.73
N LEU A 144 1.32 8.32 0.90
CA LEU A 144 1.23 9.72 1.34
C LEU A 144 -0.10 10.03 2.03
N LEU A 145 -1.21 9.47 1.53
CA LEU A 145 -2.52 9.65 2.15
C LEU A 145 -2.61 8.96 3.52
N CYS A 146 -2.02 7.78 3.69
CA CYS A 146 -1.91 7.11 4.98
C CYS A 146 -1.09 7.93 5.97
N GLU A 147 0.07 8.44 5.56
CA GLU A 147 0.90 9.29 6.39
C GLU A 147 0.17 10.56 6.82
N ALA A 148 -0.47 11.24 5.88
CA ALA A 148 -1.27 12.43 6.15
C ALA A 148 -2.48 12.16 7.06
N ALA A 149 -2.92 10.90 7.17
CA ALA A 149 -3.97 10.47 8.09
C ALA A 149 -3.47 10.10 9.49
N GLY A 150 -2.15 10.21 9.75
CA GLY A 150 -1.54 9.94 11.04
C GLY A 150 -1.07 8.50 11.26
N PHE A 151 -1.01 7.68 10.20
CA PHE A 151 -0.35 6.37 10.27
C PHE A 151 1.17 6.57 10.29
N ASP A 152 1.83 6.09 11.34
CA ASP A 152 3.27 6.23 11.56
C ASP A 152 4.06 4.99 11.11
N VAL A 153 3.37 3.88 10.80
CA VAL A 153 3.94 2.73 10.10
C VAL A 153 3.06 2.37 8.90
N VAL A 154 3.65 2.27 7.70
CA VAL A 154 2.95 1.82 6.50
C VAL A 154 3.64 0.59 5.91
N ILE A 155 2.94 -0.54 5.94
CA ILE A 155 3.37 -1.81 5.36
C ILE A 155 2.81 -1.91 3.95
N VAL A 156 3.67 -2.17 2.97
CA VAL A 156 3.30 -2.43 1.58
C VAL A 156 3.54 -3.90 1.27
N GLU A 157 2.46 -4.68 1.16
CA GLU A 157 2.53 -6.09 0.77
C GLU A 157 2.54 -6.21 -0.76
N THR A 158 3.51 -6.93 -1.30
CA THR A 158 3.47 -7.35 -2.72
C THR A 158 2.92 -8.76 -2.86
N VAL A 159 2.08 -8.98 -3.87
CA VAL A 159 1.56 -10.31 -4.21
C VAL A 159 2.20 -10.80 -5.51
N GLY A 160 3.00 -11.86 -5.43
CA GLY A 160 3.46 -12.61 -6.61
C GLY A 160 4.93 -12.39 -6.99
N VAL A 161 5.32 -13.01 -8.11
CA VAL A 161 6.68 -13.08 -8.67
C VAL A 161 6.81 -12.14 -9.86
N GLY A 162 7.32 -10.92 -9.69
CA GLY A 162 7.14 -9.88 -10.70
C GLY A 162 8.09 -8.68 -10.65
N GLN A 163 7.62 -7.59 -11.28
CA GLN A 163 8.24 -6.26 -11.33
C GLN A 163 7.68 -5.32 -10.26
N SER A 164 6.62 -5.73 -9.56
CA SER A 164 6.03 -5.00 -8.43
C SER A 164 7.02 -4.82 -7.29
N GLU A 165 7.91 -5.80 -7.09
CA GLU A 165 8.91 -5.84 -6.04
C GLU A 165 9.93 -4.73 -6.21
N LEU A 166 10.40 -4.49 -7.45
CA LEU A 166 11.26 -3.35 -7.79
C LEU A 166 10.55 -2.02 -7.49
N ALA A 167 9.32 -1.87 -7.97
CA ALA A 167 8.57 -0.64 -7.75
C ALA A 167 8.28 -0.37 -6.26
N VAL A 168 8.02 -1.41 -5.46
CA VAL A 168 7.81 -1.26 -4.01
C VAL A 168 9.12 -1.00 -3.29
N ALA A 169 10.23 -1.63 -3.67
CA ALA A 169 11.54 -1.35 -3.09
C ALA A 169 11.92 0.13 -3.22
N ASP A 170 11.62 0.78 -4.35
CA ASP A 170 11.86 2.22 -4.56
C ASP A 170 10.91 3.16 -3.77
N LEU A 171 9.90 2.61 -3.08
CA LEU A 171 8.87 3.37 -2.36
C LEU A 171 8.97 3.25 -0.84
N VAL A 172 9.77 2.31 -0.33
CA VAL A 172 9.84 1.96 1.09
C VAL A 172 11.23 2.24 1.66
N ASP A 173 11.31 2.37 2.98
CA ASP A 173 12.57 2.62 3.68
C ASP A 173 13.31 1.30 4.00
N VAL A 174 12.54 0.22 4.19
CA VAL A 174 13.06 -1.14 4.43
C VAL A 174 12.28 -2.14 3.60
N PHE A 175 12.97 -2.96 2.83
CA PHE A 175 12.39 -4.06 2.05
C PHE A 175 12.70 -5.42 2.70
N VAL A 176 11.66 -6.07 3.18
CA VAL A 176 11.71 -7.37 3.85
C VAL A 176 11.27 -8.47 2.89
N LEU A 177 12.11 -9.49 2.75
CA LEU A 177 11.84 -10.69 1.98
C LEU A 177 11.60 -11.88 2.90
N LEU A 178 10.40 -12.45 2.85
CA LEU A 178 10.09 -13.70 3.54
C LEU A 178 10.47 -14.89 2.65
N ALA A 179 11.23 -15.83 3.20
CA ALA A 179 11.67 -17.06 2.55
C ALA A 179 11.17 -18.28 3.32
N SER A 180 10.90 -19.38 2.60
CA SER A 180 10.45 -20.63 3.24
C SER A 180 11.65 -21.44 3.73
N PRO A 181 11.64 -21.98 4.96
CA PRO A 181 12.72 -22.82 5.47
C PRO A 181 12.84 -24.15 4.70
N SER A 182 11.74 -24.62 4.11
CA SER A 182 11.67 -25.84 3.31
C SER A 182 12.19 -25.68 1.87
N GLY A 183 12.72 -24.51 1.50
CA GLY A 183 13.21 -24.24 0.15
C GLY A 183 14.45 -25.02 -0.25
N GLY A 184 15.27 -25.54 0.68
CA GLY A 184 16.55 -26.17 0.31
C GLY A 184 17.38 -25.25 -0.59
N ASP A 185 17.99 -25.79 -1.67
CA ASP A 185 18.67 -25.00 -2.71
C ASP A 185 17.70 -24.21 -3.63
N ASP A 186 16.38 -24.43 -3.51
CA ASP A 186 15.32 -23.70 -4.25
C ASP A 186 15.08 -22.28 -3.72
N LEU A 187 15.92 -21.77 -2.81
CA LEU A 187 16.09 -20.33 -2.61
C LEU A 187 16.45 -19.63 -3.95
N GLN A 188 16.96 -20.40 -4.93
CA GLN A 188 17.08 -20.02 -6.35
C GLN A 188 15.76 -19.64 -7.05
N GLY A 189 14.59 -20.01 -6.51
CA GLY A 189 13.27 -19.61 -7.00
C GLY A 189 12.94 -18.15 -6.72
N ILE A 190 13.64 -17.53 -5.76
CA ILE A 190 13.67 -16.08 -5.62
C ILE A 190 14.63 -15.57 -6.69
N LYS A 191 14.10 -14.92 -7.73
CA LYS A 191 14.91 -14.33 -8.80
C LYS A 191 16.05 -13.53 -8.17
N ARG A 192 17.29 -13.70 -8.67
CA ARG A 192 18.49 -12.96 -8.24
C ARG A 192 18.20 -11.48 -7.96
N GLY A 193 17.43 -10.83 -8.82
CA GLY A 193 17.10 -9.41 -8.69
C GLY A 193 16.19 -9.02 -7.51
N ILE A 194 15.48 -9.94 -6.85
CA ILE A 194 14.67 -9.61 -5.65
C ILE A 194 15.52 -9.77 -4.38
N MET A 195 16.40 -10.78 -4.33
CA MET A 195 17.34 -10.95 -3.23
C MET A 195 18.26 -9.74 -3.07
N GLU A 196 18.66 -9.12 -4.18
CA GLU A 196 19.51 -7.92 -4.18
C GLU A 196 18.80 -6.66 -3.66
N LEU A 197 17.46 -6.66 -3.61
CA LEU A 197 16.66 -5.55 -3.09
C LEU A 197 16.37 -5.69 -1.59
N ALA A 198 16.59 -6.87 -1.01
CA ALA A 198 16.20 -7.15 0.36
C ALA A 198 17.21 -6.59 1.36
N ASP A 199 16.75 -5.65 2.20
CA ASP A 199 17.49 -5.19 3.37
C ASP A 199 17.48 -6.25 4.48
N VAL A 200 16.36 -6.98 4.59
CA VAL A 200 16.15 -8.02 5.59
C VAL A 200 15.54 -9.26 4.95
N VAL A 201 16.12 -10.42 5.26
CA VAL A 201 15.56 -11.73 4.90
C VAL A 201 15.10 -12.43 6.18
N VAL A 202 13.85 -12.91 6.17
CA VAL A 202 13.26 -13.66 7.29
C VAL A 202 12.92 -15.07 6.80
N VAL A 203 13.30 -16.10 7.57
CA VAL A 203 13.11 -17.52 7.26
C VAL A 203 12.23 -18.17 8.32
#